data_AF-A0A927SMF7-F1
#
_entry.id   AF-A0A927SMF7-F1
#
_cell.length_a   1.000
_cell.length_b   1.000
_cell.length_c   1.000
_cell.angle_alpha   90.00
_cell.angle_beta   90.00
_cell.angle_gamma   90.00
#
_symmetry.space_group_name_H-M   'P 1'
#
loop_
_entity.id
_entity.type
_entity.pdbx_description
1 polymer ?
#
loop_
_entity_poly.entity_id
_entity_poly.type
_entity_poly.pdbx_seq_one_letter_code
_entity_poly.pdbx_strand_id
1 'polypeptide(L)'
;MRKPIIAGNWKMNKTPAEAAALVNELKPLVADAQCDVVVCVPAVDIAAVKEAAAGSNIKVGAQNVHWAASGAYTGELSADMLVAAGVEYVVIGHSERRQYFGETDRTVNKRVLAAVNAGLKAILCVGEMKEVREAGATDGLVDFQTIMALNGLTAEQVADEVIIAYEPVWAIGTGLTATDEQANETIGVIRKAIARTYGQECADKVRIQYGGSMNPKNVKGLMAQPEIDGGLIGGASLKAADFSLVVNYDK
;
A
#
# COMPACT_ATOMS: atom_id res chain seq x y z
N MET A 1 -12.85 10.99 11.23
CA MET A 1 -12.52 10.32 9.96
C MET A 1 -11.02 10.26 9.81
N ARG A 2 -10.48 9.11 9.36
CA ARG A 2 -9.04 8.95 9.13
C ARG A 2 -8.63 9.78 7.91
N LYS A 3 -7.43 10.38 7.93
CA LYS A 3 -6.92 11.13 6.78
C LYS A 3 -6.66 10.15 5.63
N PRO A 4 -7.26 10.37 4.44
CA PRO A 4 -7.09 9.45 3.33
C PRO A 4 -5.66 9.38 2.82
N ILE A 5 -5.27 8.24 2.25
CA ILE A 5 -3.94 8.01 1.67
C ILE A 5 -4.04 7.33 0.30
N ILE A 6 -3.54 7.98 -0.74
CA ILE A 6 -3.51 7.47 -2.10
C ILE A 6 -2.07 7.17 -2.48
N ALA A 7 -1.75 5.88 -2.62
CA ALA A 7 -0.41 5.40 -2.97
C ALA A 7 -0.41 4.83 -4.39
N GLY A 8 0.44 5.34 -5.28
CA GLY A 8 0.65 4.81 -6.62
C GLY A 8 1.73 3.72 -6.61
N ASN A 9 1.36 2.46 -6.81
CA ASN A 9 2.31 1.36 -7.00
C ASN A 9 2.66 1.23 -8.49
N TRP A 10 3.83 1.73 -8.87
CA TRP A 10 4.28 1.68 -10.26
C TRP A 10 4.69 0.29 -10.72
N LYS A 11 4.84 -0.67 -9.79
CA LYS A 11 5.35 -2.02 -10.07
C LYS A 11 6.68 -1.92 -10.86
N MET A 12 6.95 -2.87 -11.73
CA MET A 12 8.14 -2.90 -12.58
C MET A 12 7.96 -2.05 -13.85
N ASN A 13 7.77 -0.73 -13.69
CA ASN A 13 7.62 0.22 -14.80
C ASN A 13 8.48 1.46 -14.59
N LYS A 14 8.78 2.15 -15.70
CA LYS A 14 9.62 3.35 -15.81
C LYS A 14 11.11 3.08 -15.62
N THR A 15 11.90 3.94 -16.24
CA THR A 15 13.31 4.17 -15.96
C THR A 15 13.46 5.41 -15.07
N PRO A 16 14.65 5.68 -14.49
CA PRO A 16 14.81 6.82 -13.58
C PRO A 16 14.44 8.17 -14.22
N ALA A 17 14.72 8.35 -15.52
CA ALA A 17 14.35 9.56 -16.25
C ALA A 17 12.84 9.69 -16.46
N GLU A 18 12.16 8.60 -16.86
CA GLU A 18 10.71 8.59 -17.06
C GLU A 18 9.96 8.74 -15.72
N ALA A 19 10.49 8.14 -14.66
CA ALA A 19 10.01 8.24 -13.30
C ALA A 19 10.07 9.69 -12.79
N ALA A 20 11.22 10.35 -12.94
CA ALA A 20 11.38 11.76 -12.58
C ALA A 20 10.46 12.69 -13.40
N ALA A 21 10.31 12.43 -14.70
CA ALA A 21 9.39 13.16 -15.55
C ALA A 21 7.94 13.04 -15.05
N LEU A 22 7.49 11.82 -14.75
CA LEU A 22 6.14 11.58 -14.23
C LEU A 22 5.89 12.28 -12.89
N VAL A 23 6.86 12.31 -11.98
CA VAL A 23 6.74 13.08 -10.72
C VAL A 23 6.59 14.57 -11.00
N ASN A 24 7.40 15.13 -11.89
CA ASN A 24 7.36 16.56 -12.20
C ASN A 24 6.04 16.97 -12.85
N GLU A 25 5.46 16.13 -13.70
CA GLU A 25 4.10 16.31 -14.24
C GLU A 25 3.03 16.25 -13.13
N LEU A 26 3.20 15.35 -12.16
CA LEU A 26 2.23 15.13 -11.09
C LEU A 26 2.20 16.26 -10.05
N LYS A 27 3.36 16.82 -9.68
CA LYS A 27 3.52 17.86 -8.63
C LYS A 27 2.44 18.95 -8.66
N PRO A 28 2.23 19.70 -9.76
CA PRO A 28 1.22 20.76 -9.78
C PRO A 28 -0.22 20.25 -9.67
N LEU A 29 -0.49 19.01 -10.09
CA LEU A 29 -1.85 18.45 -10.11
C LEU A 29 -2.32 17.99 -8.72
N VAL A 30 -1.38 17.76 -7.80
CA VAL A 30 -1.65 17.25 -6.45
C VAL A 30 -1.19 18.16 -5.33
N ALA A 31 -0.70 19.37 -5.64
CA ALA A 31 -0.18 20.31 -4.66
C ALA A 31 -1.18 20.63 -3.53
N ASP A 32 -2.47 20.73 -3.87
CA ASP A 32 -3.56 21.02 -2.93
C ASP A 32 -4.35 19.77 -2.49
N ALA A 33 -3.74 18.58 -2.62
CA ALA A 33 -4.37 17.33 -2.19
C ALA A 33 -4.65 17.34 -0.69
N GLN A 34 -5.85 16.93 -0.29
CA GLN A 34 -6.26 16.82 1.12
C GLN A 34 -5.86 15.46 1.73
N CYS A 35 -5.55 14.48 0.88
CA CYS A 35 -5.03 13.17 1.26
C CYS A 35 -3.50 13.15 1.29
N ASP A 36 -2.92 12.11 1.91
CA ASP A 36 -1.49 11.81 1.73
C ASP A 36 -1.27 11.20 0.34
N VAL A 37 -0.27 11.70 -0.39
CA VAL A 37 0.08 11.24 -1.74
C VAL A 37 1.41 10.52 -1.69
N VAL A 38 1.43 9.24 -2.10
CA VAL A 38 2.65 8.40 -2.10
C VAL A 38 2.89 7.83 -3.49
N VAL A 39 4.15 7.77 -3.94
CA VAL A 39 4.55 7.01 -5.13
C VAL A 39 5.53 5.90 -4.73
N CYS A 40 5.16 4.65 -4.96
CA CYS A 40 5.95 3.47 -4.66
C CYS A 40 6.63 2.97 -5.94
N VAL A 41 7.96 3.09 -6.02
CA VAL A 41 8.72 3.00 -7.26
C VAL A 41 9.74 1.85 -7.24
N PRO A 42 10.18 1.33 -8.41
CA PRO A 42 11.32 0.43 -8.49
C PRO A 42 12.54 0.98 -7.75
N ALA A 43 13.34 0.10 -7.16
CA ALA A 43 14.51 0.50 -6.37
C ALA A 43 15.50 1.37 -7.14
N VAL A 44 15.65 1.09 -8.45
CA VAL A 44 16.52 1.83 -9.36
C VAL A 44 16.07 3.28 -9.59
N ASP A 45 14.79 3.59 -9.33
CA ASP A 45 14.19 4.91 -9.56
C ASP A 45 14.15 5.78 -8.30
N ILE A 46 14.35 5.21 -7.10
CA ILE A 46 14.17 5.90 -5.81
C ILE A 46 14.93 7.23 -5.76
N ALA A 47 16.21 7.25 -6.14
CA ALA A 47 17.03 8.45 -6.07
C ALA A 47 16.50 9.58 -6.99
N ALA A 48 16.17 9.25 -8.24
CA ALA A 48 15.65 10.21 -9.21
C ALA A 48 14.26 10.74 -8.81
N VAL A 49 13.41 9.86 -8.26
CA VAL A 49 12.06 10.20 -7.78
C VAL A 49 12.13 11.08 -6.53
N LYS A 50 13.06 10.80 -5.60
CA LYS A 50 13.29 11.64 -4.41
C LYS A 50 13.75 13.05 -4.79
N GLU A 51 14.66 13.16 -5.74
CA GLU A 51 15.11 14.46 -6.25
C GLU A 51 13.96 15.22 -6.92
N ALA A 52 13.21 14.58 -7.81
CA ALA A 52 12.08 15.20 -8.49
C ALA A 52 10.97 15.63 -7.52
N ALA A 53 10.66 14.82 -6.51
CA ALA A 53 9.62 15.08 -5.51
C ALA A 53 10.01 16.18 -4.50
N ALA A 54 11.26 16.63 -4.48
CA ALA A 54 11.72 17.66 -3.55
C ALA A 54 10.86 18.93 -3.63
N GLY A 55 10.52 19.46 -2.46
CA GLY A 55 9.66 20.65 -2.31
C GLY A 55 8.17 20.43 -2.60
N SER A 56 7.72 19.18 -2.80
CA SER A 56 6.30 18.84 -2.95
C SER A 56 5.73 18.10 -1.74
N ASN A 57 4.41 17.87 -1.75
CA ASN A 57 3.71 17.02 -0.80
C ASN A 57 3.78 15.52 -1.16
N ILE A 58 4.40 15.14 -2.28
CA ILE A 58 4.52 13.75 -2.72
C ILE A 58 5.56 13.02 -1.88
N LYS A 59 5.15 11.93 -1.26
CA LYS A 59 6.02 11.02 -0.51
C LYS A 59 6.51 9.88 -1.39
N VAL A 60 7.68 9.34 -1.07
CA VAL A 60 8.29 8.26 -1.87
C VAL A 60 8.33 6.97 -1.06
N GLY A 61 7.87 5.90 -1.71
CA GLY A 61 7.85 4.55 -1.16
C GLY A 61 8.70 3.57 -1.97
N ALA A 62 9.18 2.53 -1.31
CA ALA A 62 9.76 1.35 -1.94
C ALA A 62 8.70 0.26 -2.16
N GLN A 63 8.98 -0.68 -3.07
CA GLN A 63 8.06 -1.78 -3.40
C GLN A 63 8.36 -3.10 -2.67
N ASN A 64 9.46 -3.17 -1.91
CA ASN A 64 9.84 -4.30 -1.06
C ASN A 64 10.98 -3.88 -0.12
N VAL A 65 11.17 -4.62 0.97
CA VAL A 65 12.32 -4.55 1.88
C VAL A 65 12.65 -5.95 2.38
N HIS A 66 13.91 -6.22 2.67
CA HIS A 66 14.33 -7.47 3.30
C HIS A 66 14.30 -7.36 4.83
N TRP A 67 14.08 -8.48 5.52
CA TRP A 67 13.94 -8.48 6.99
C TRP A 67 15.26 -8.36 7.75
N ALA A 68 16.39 -8.66 7.11
CA ALA A 68 17.70 -8.57 7.74
C ALA A 68 18.31 -7.17 7.55
N ALA A 69 18.96 -6.65 8.59
CA ALA A 69 19.64 -5.35 8.55
C ALA A 69 20.79 -5.32 7.52
N SER A 70 21.54 -6.42 7.41
CA SER A 70 22.60 -6.64 6.41
C SER A 70 22.91 -8.14 6.27
N GLY A 71 23.70 -8.52 5.27
CA GLY A 71 24.24 -9.88 5.14
C GLY A 71 24.33 -10.37 3.71
N ALA A 72 24.53 -11.68 3.55
CA ALA A 72 24.64 -12.36 2.27
C ALA A 72 23.26 -12.54 1.58
N TYR A 73 22.63 -11.42 1.21
CA TYR A 73 21.32 -11.35 0.56
C TYR A 73 21.43 -10.59 -0.76
N THR A 74 22.23 -11.11 -1.69
CA THR A 74 22.50 -10.46 -2.98
C THR A 74 21.22 -10.09 -3.72
N GLY A 75 21.05 -8.80 -4.04
CA GLY A 75 19.88 -8.26 -4.75
C GLY A 75 18.77 -7.72 -3.84
N GLU A 76 18.83 -7.98 -2.54
CA GLU A 76 17.85 -7.46 -1.58
C GLU A 76 18.24 -6.06 -1.04
N LEU A 77 17.24 -5.33 -0.53
CA LEU A 77 17.39 -4.00 0.07
C LEU A 77 17.10 -4.08 1.56
N SER A 78 18.00 -3.56 2.41
CA SER A 78 17.71 -3.44 3.83
C SER A 78 16.85 -2.21 4.14
N ALA A 79 16.17 -2.21 5.28
CA ALA A 79 15.41 -1.06 5.74
C ALA A 79 16.30 0.19 5.90
N ASP A 80 17.50 0.03 6.45
CA ASP A 80 18.48 1.11 6.62
C ASP A 80 18.90 1.73 5.27
N MET A 81 19.05 0.93 4.21
CA MET A 81 19.34 1.45 2.86
C MET A 81 18.19 2.33 2.35
N LEU A 82 16.95 1.91 2.57
CA LEU A 82 15.77 2.67 2.15
C LEU A 82 15.65 3.98 2.94
N VAL A 83 15.82 3.94 4.25
CA VAL A 83 15.82 5.12 5.12
C VAL A 83 16.93 6.09 4.71
N ALA A 84 18.14 5.60 4.44
CA ALA A 84 19.25 6.44 3.98
C ALA A 84 18.99 7.08 2.60
N ALA A 85 18.21 6.43 1.74
CA ALA A 85 17.72 6.99 0.48
C ALA A 85 16.55 7.98 0.66
N GLY A 86 16.09 8.22 1.89
CA GLY A 86 14.99 9.13 2.23
C GLY A 86 13.60 8.55 1.90
N VAL A 87 13.47 7.24 1.78
CA VAL A 87 12.18 6.56 1.63
C VAL A 87 11.39 6.64 2.93
N GLU A 88 10.08 6.88 2.85
CA GLU A 88 9.20 7.00 4.01
C GLU A 88 8.23 5.81 4.13
N TYR A 89 7.89 5.17 3.00
CA TYR A 89 6.91 4.09 2.91
C TYR A 89 7.50 2.84 2.26
N VAL A 90 6.97 1.67 2.58
CA VAL A 90 7.34 0.44 1.85
C VAL A 90 6.16 -0.51 1.71
N VAL A 91 5.93 -0.96 0.48
CA VAL A 91 4.95 -2.01 0.18
C VAL A 91 5.53 -3.37 0.60
N ILE A 92 4.74 -4.16 1.34
CA ILE A 92 5.18 -5.46 1.87
C ILE A 92 4.06 -6.48 1.66
N GLY A 93 4.42 -7.67 1.17
CA GLY A 93 3.46 -8.77 1.00
C GLY A 93 2.47 -8.55 -0.13
N HIS A 94 2.79 -7.70 -1.12
CA HIS A 94 1.98 -7.52 -2.32
C HIS A 94 1.69 -8.87 -2.98
N SER A 95 0.48 -9.03 -3.51
CA SER A 95 0.01 -10.27 -4.16
C SER A 95 1.02 -10.88 -5.14
N GLU A 96 1.62 -10.07 -6.03
CA GLU A 96 2.66 -10.50 -6.98
C GLU A 96 3.90 -11.09 -6.29
N ARG A 97 4.28 -10.57 -5.10
CA ARG A 97 5.43 -11.10 -4.35
C ARG A 97 5.12 -12.42 -3.66
N ARG A 98 3.90 -12.57 -3.16
CA ARG A 98 3.40 -13.85 -2.63
C ARG A 98 3.33 -14.91 -3.74
N GLN A 99 2.83 -14.55 -4.92
CA GLN A 99 2.66 -15.45 -6.05
C GLN A 99 3.97 -15.84 -6.74
N TYR A 100 4.78 -14.86 -7.13
CA TYR A 100 5.91 -15.09 -8.03
C TYR A 100 7.23 -15.29 -7.28
N PHE A 101 7.35 -14.74 -6.08
CA PHE A 101 8.59 -14.76 -5.29
C PHE A 101 8.47 -15.53 -3.97
N GLY A 102 7.34 -16.20 -3.74
CA GLY A 102 7.16 -17.14 -2.64
C GLY A 102 7.13 -16.49 -1.24
N GLU A 103 6.71 -15.22 -1.15
CA GLU A 103 6.52 -14.59 0.17
C GLU A 103 5.39 -15.27 0.95
N THR A 104 5.73 -15.72 2.16
CA THR A 104 4.81 -16.34 3.13
C THR A 104 4.43 -15.33 4.21
N ASP A 105 3.36 -15.59 4.96
CA ASP A 105 2.95 -14.72 6.09
C ASP A 105 4.06 -14.56 7.13
N ARG A 106 4.85 -15.62 7.38
CA ARG A 106 6.03 -15.55 8.25
C ARG A 106 7.08 -14.56 7.72
N THR A 107 7.36 -14.61 6.41
CA THR A 107 8.36 -13.71 5.82
C THR A 107 7.84 -12.28 5.65
N VAL A 108 6.53 -12.11 5.46
CA VAL A 108 5.85 -10.81 5.44
C VAL A 108 5.93 -10.17 6.82
N ASN A 109 5.58 -10.90 7.88
CA ASN A 109 5.72 -10.43 9.27
C ASN A 109 7.14 -9.93 9.57
N LYS A 110 8.15 -10.73 9.24
CA LYS A 110 9.56 -10.33 9.44
C LYS A 110 9.91 -9.02 8.74
N ARG A 111 9.38 -8.78 7.52
CA ARG A 111 9.59 -7.53 6.78
C ARG A 111 8.85 -6.36 7.42
N VAL A 112 7.60 -6.56 7.84
CA VAL A 112 6.81 -5.54 8.56
C VAL A 112 7.57 -5.10 9.81
N LEU A 113 8.04 -6.04 10.63
CA LEU A 113 8.83 -5.74 11.82
C LEU A 113 10.12 -4.97 11.48
N ALA A 114 10.85 -5.40 10.45
CA ALA A 114 12.08 -4.73 10.04
C ALA A 114 11.84 -3.30 9.55
N ALA A 115 10.78 -3.08 8.77
CA ALA A 115 10.39 -1.76 8.27
C ALA A 115 10.00 -0.81 9.42
N VAL A 116 9.06 -1.24 10.27
CA VAL A 116 8.55 -0.42 11.37
C VAL A 116 9.65 -0.10 12.38
N ASN A 117 10.50 -1.08 12.73
CA ASN A 117 11.61 -0.84 13.66
C ASN A 117 12.68 0.12 13.11
N ALA A 118 12.79 0.25 11.78
CA ALA A 118 13.67 1.21 11.13
C ALA A 118 13.01 2.59 10.90
N GLY A 119 11.74 2.77 11.28
CA GLY A 119 11.00 4.02 11.11
C GLY A 119 10.36 4.20 9.73
N LEU A 120 10.22 3.12 8.95
CA LEU A 120 9.44 3.13 7.70
C LEU A 120 7.96 2.85 7.99
N LYS A 121 7.07 3.49 7.23
CA LYS A 121 5.64 3.18 7.23
C LYS A 121 5.37 1.98 6.32
N ALA A 122 4.88 0.89 6.88
CA ALA A 122 4.58 -0.33 6.13
C ALA A 122 3.20 -0.21 5.45
N ILE A 123 3.15 -0.39 4.12
CA ILE A 123 1.92 -0.65 3.37
C ILE A 123 1.80 -2.18 3.22
N LEU A 124 1.12 -2.82 4.17
CA LEU A 124 0.92 -4.25 4.24
C LEU A 124 -0.20 -4.69 3.30
N CYS A 125 0.12 -5.50 2.30
CA CYS A 125 -0.89 -6.07 1.40
C CYS A 125 -1.42 -7.41 1.92
N VAL A 126 -2.76 -7.53 1.89
CA VAL A 126 -3.52 -8.75 2.22
C VAL A 126 -4.63 -8.93 1.19
N GLY A 127 -5.05 -10.16 0.93
CA GLY A 127 -6.07 -10.45 -0.06
C GLY A 127 -6.09 -11.89 -0.51
N GLU A 128 -7.17 -12.23 -1.20
CA GLU A 128 -7.52 -13.58 -1.59
C GLU A 128 -7.46 -13.81 -3.10
N MET A 129 -7.16 -15.05 -3.48
CA MET A 129 -7.32 -15.52 -4.86
C MET A 129 -8.80 -15.75 -5.18
N LYS A 130 -9.11 -15.85 -6.47
CA LYS A 130 -10.47 -16.11 -6.96
C LYS A 130 -11.08 -17.37 -6.32
N GLU A 131 -10.30 -18.43 -6.19
CA GLU A 131 -10.74 -19.72 -5.67
C GLU A 131 -11.14 -19.63 -4.19
N VAL A 132 -10.44 -18.79 -3.41
CA VAL A 132 -10.75 -18.54 -1.99
C VAL A 132 -12.05 -17.72 -1.86
N ARG A 133 -12.23 -16.73 -2.74
CA ARG A 133 -13.46 -15.93 -2.81
C ARG A 133 -14.67 -16.81 -3.16
N GLU A 134 -14.54 -17.63 -4.19
CA GLU A 134 -15.61 -18.55 -4.63
C GLU A 134 -15.94 -19.63 -3.58
N ALA A 135 -14.96 -20.02 -2.76
CA ALA A 135 -15.15 -20.92 -1.62
C ALA A 135 -15.76 -20.24 -0.37
N GLY A 136 -16.00 -18.92 -0.39
CA GLY A 136 -16.53 -18.19 0.76
C GLY A 136 -15.55 -18.07 1.94
N ALA A 137 -14.25 -18.20 1.68
CA ALA A 137 -13.20 -18.22 2.71
C ALA A 137 -12.42 -16.90 2.82
N THR A 138 -12.86 -15.83 2.13
CA THR A 138 -12.20 -14.52 2.12
C THR A 138 -11.96 -13.99 3.53
N ASP A 139 -13.01 -13.92 4.36
CA ASP A 139 -12.95 -13.30 5.68
C ASP A 139 -11.91 -13.96 6.60
N GLY A 140 -11.92 -15.29 6.65
CA GLY A 140 -10.97 -16.05 7.44
C GLY A 140 -9.52 -15.86 6.96
N LEU A 141 -9.32 -15.76 5.63
CA LEU A 141 -7.99 -15.55 5.08
C LEU A 141 -7.45 -14.14 5.37
N VAL A 142 -8.24 -13.09 5.14
CA VAL A 142 -7.76 -11.70 5.34
C VAL A 142 -7.57 -11.40 6.83
N ASP A 143 -8.39 -11.99 7.72
CA ASP A 143 -8.18 -11.95 9.16
C ASP A 143 -6.83 -12.59 9.53
N PHE A 144 -6.60 -13.83 9.09
CA PHE A 144 -5.35 -14.55 9.34
C PHE A 144 -4.12 -13.80 8.82
N GLN A 145 -4.12 -13.39 7.55
CA GLN A 145 -2.99 -12.67 6.94
C GLN A 145 -2.68 -11.37 7.70
N THR A 146 -3.72 -10.63 8.11
CA THR A 146 -3.57 -9.38 8.86
C THR A 146 -2.90 -9.64 10.22
N ILE A 147 -3.45 -10.55 11.03
CA ILE A 147 -2.92 -10.78 12.38
C ILE A 147 -1.53 -11.40 12.35
N MET A 148 -1.27 -12.32 11.42
CA MET A 148 0.06 -12.93 11.29
C MET A 148 1.11 -11.92 10.86
N ALA A 149 0.79 -11.01 9.95
CA ALA A 149 1.72 -9.99 9.50
C ALA A 149 2.07 -8.97 10.60
N LEU A 150 1.11 -8.62 11.46
CA LEU A 150 1.29 -7.62 12.52
C LEU A 150 1.84 -8.18 13.84
N ASN A 151 1.95 -9.50 13.96
CA ASN A 151 2.39 -10.16 15.18
C ASN A 151 3.76 -9.62 15.65
N GLY A 152 3.83 -9.19 16.92
CA GLY A 152 5.04 -8.62 17.51
C GLY A 152 5.12 -7.09 17.48
N LEU A 153 4.20 -6.40 16.79
CA LEU A 153 4.04 -4.95 16.93
C LEU A 153 3.15 -4.59 18.14
N THR A 154 3.35 -3.39 18.68
CA THR A 154 2.42 -2.78 19.64
C THR A 154 1.21 -2.16 18.93
N ALA A 155 0.12 -1.91 19.66
CA ALA A 155 -1.06 -1.22 19.12
C ALA A 155 -0.72 0.19 18.58
N GLU A 156 0.20 0.90 19.24
CA GLU A 156 0.69 2.21 18.78
C GLU A 156 1.45 2.10 17.45
N GLN A 157 2.36 1.13 17.34
CA GLN A 157 3.08 0.88 16.08
C GLN A 157 2.13 0.51 14.93
N VAL A 158 1.10 -0.32 15.21
CA VAL A 158 0.09 -0.66 14.20
C VAL A 158 -0.73 0.58 13.79
N ALA A 159 -1.11 1.42 14.74
CA ALA A 159 -1.91 2.61 14.46
C ALA A 159 -1.15 3.68 13.64
N ASP A 160 0.13 3.90 13.94
CA ASP A 160 0.89 5.05 13.44
C ASP A 160 1.80 4.71 12.25
N GLU A 161 2.30 3.47 12.19
CA GLU A 161 3.31 3.03 11.23
C GLU A 161 2.83 1.99 10.22
N VAL A 162 1.59 1.52 10.33
CA VAL A 162 1.01 0.56 9.38
C VAL A 162 -0.18 1.15 8.62
N ILE A 163 -0.16 0.93 7.31
CA ILE A 163 -1.28 1.05 6.40
C ILE A 163 -1.54 -0.34 5.84
N ILE A 164 -2.79 -0.77 5.77
CA ILE A 164 -3.15 -2.06 5.15
C ILE A 164 -3.73 -1.79 3.78
N ALA A 165 -3.34 -2.54 2.77
CA ALA A 165 -3.96 -2.53 1.44
C ALA A 165 -4.68 -3.87 1.22
N TYR A 166 -6.00 -3.81 1.14
CA TYR A 166 -6.80 -4.97 0.71
C TYR A 166 -6.77 -5.10 -0.80
N GLU A 167 -6.25 -6.23 -1.27
CA GLU A 167 -6.06 -6.54 -2.68
C GLU A 167 -6.87 -7.79 -3.08
N PRO A 168 -8.12 -7.66 -3.57
CA PRO A 168 -8.80 -8.79 -4.19
C PRO A 168 -8.00 -9.21 -5.43
N VAL A 169 -7.21 -10.29 -5.33
CA VAL A 169 -6.20 -10.63 -6.34
C VAL A 169 -6.84 -10.90 -7.70
N TRP A 170 -8.07 -11.42 -7.69
CA TRP A 170 -8.90 -11.66 -8.86
C TRP A 170 -9.33 -10.38 -9.61
N ALA A 171 -9.23 -9.20 -8.98
CA ALA A 171 -9.50 -7.90 -9.60
C ALA A 171 -8.25 -7.20 -10.16
N ILE A 172 -7.04 -7.70 -9.87
CA ILE A 172 -5.79 -7.01 -10.25
C ILE A 172 -5.49 -7.25 -11.74
N GLY A 173 -5.52 -6.18 -12.54
CA GLY A 173 -5.13 -6.24 -13.96
C GLY A 173 -6.09 -7.00 -14.87
N THR A 174 -7.23 -7.46 -14.35
CA THR A 174 -8.25 -8.21 -15.11
C THR A 174 -9.34 -7.31 -15.70
N GLY A 175 -9.42 -6.05 -15.27
CA GLY A 175 -10.52 -5.14 -15.59
C GLY A 175 -11.81 -5.44 -14.83
N LEU A 176 -11.83 -6.50 -14.01
CA LEU A 176 -12.88 -6.74 -13.02
C LEU A 176 -12.58 -5.91 -11.77
N THR A 177 -13.60 -5.33 -11.17
CA THR A 177 -13.50 -4.59 -9.91
C THR A 177 -14.52 -5.16 -8.94
N ALA A 178 -14.15 -5.31 -7.67
CA ALA A 178 -15.15 -5.52 -6.62
C ALA A 178 -16.14 -4.34 -6.64
N THR A 179 -17.39 -4.60 -6.25
CA THR A 179 -18.31 -3.48 -5.98
C THR A 179 -17.84 -2.71 -4.75
N ASP A 180 -18.29 -1.46 -4.61
CA ASP A 180 -17.91 -0.61 -3.49
C ASP A 180 -18.29 -1.26 -2.15
N GLU A 181 -19.45 -1.91 -2.09
CA GLU A 181 -19.93 -2.64 -0.91
C GLU A 181 -19.06 -3.86 -0.60
N GLN A 182 -18.69 -4.66 -1.61
CA GLN A 182 -17.83 -5.83 -1.42
C GLN A 182 -16.44 -5.45 -0.90
N ALA A 183 -15.90 -4.33 -1.41
CA ALA A 183 -14.64 -3.77 -0.92
C ALA A 183 -14.78 -3.32 0.54
N ASN A 184 -15.84 -2.58 0.87
CA ASN A 184 -16.11 -2.10 2.22
C ASN A 184 -16.33 -3.23 3.22
N GLU A 185 -17.10 -4.26 2.86
CA GLU A 185 -17.35 -5.44 3.70
C GLU A 185 -16.04 -6.13 4.08
N THR A 186 -15.18 -6.41 3.09
CA THR A 186 -13.92 -7.12 3.32
C THR A 186 -12.94 -6.27 4.14
N ILE A 187 -12.86 -4.96 3.86
CA ILE A 187 -12.05 -4.04 4.66
C ILE A 187 -12.58 -3.93 6.10
N GLY A 188 -13.89 -3.99 6.30
CA GLY A 188 -14.51 -4.06 7.62
C GLY A 188 -14.10 -5.32 8.40
N VAL A 189 -13.88 -6.46 7.73
CA VAL A 189 -13.34 -7.67 8.38
C VAL A 189 -11.91 -7.44 8.86
N ILE A 190 -11.07 -6.83 8.04
CA ILE A 190 -9.68 -6.47 8.41
C ILE A 190 -9.69 -5.54 9.62
N ARG A 191 -10.53 -4.49 9.61
CA ARG A 191 -10.64 -3.56 10.74
C ARG A 191 -11.11 -4.25 12.02
N LYS A 192 -12.08 -5.17 11.93
CA LYS A 192 -12.53 -5.99 13.07
C LYS A 192 -11.43 -6.90 13.62
N ALA A 193 -10.59 -7.47 12.76
CA ALA A 193 -9.45 -8.28 13.20
C ALA A 193 -8.46 -7.43 14.02
N ILE A 194 -8.18 -6.21 13.57
CA ILE A 194 -7.33 -5.24 14.29
C ILE A 194 -7.98 -4.86 15.62
N ALA A 195 -9.27 -4.52 15.63
CA ALA A 195 -9.99 -4.15 16.86
C ALA A 195 -9.93 -5.26 17.91
N ARG A 196 -10.10 -6.51 17.49
CA ARG A 196 -10.04 -7.69 18.36
C ARG A 196 -8.66 -7.91 18.98
N THR A 197 -7.59 -7.60 18.24
CA THR A 197 -6.21 -7.96 18.64
C THR A 197 -5.45 -6.80 19.29
N TYR A 198 -5.66 -5.58 18.79
CA TYR A 198 -4.94 -4.36 19.18
C TYR A 198 -5.84 -3.30 19.82
N GLY A 199 -7.15 -3.57 19.94
CA GLY A 199 -8.13 -2.67 20.55
C GLY A 199 -8.80 -1.71 19.55
N GLN A 200 -9.98 -1.23 19.93
CA GLN A 200 -10.81 -0.37 19.06
C GLN A 200 -10.11 0.95 18.71
N GLU A 201 -9.37 1.55 19.65
CA GLU A 201 -8.65 2.79 19.39
C GLU A 201 -7.60 2.63 18.27
N CYS A 202 -6.88 1.50 18.23
CA CYS A 202 -5.95 1.19 17.15
C CYS A 202 -6.70 1.01 15.82
N ALA A 203 -7.82 0.27 15.84
CA ALA A 203 -8.62 0.01 14.66
C ALA A 203 -9.29 1.26 14.07
N ASP A 204 -9.61 2.25 14.90
CA ASP A 204 -10.19 3.52 14.48
C ASP A 204 -9.16 4.45 13.83
N LYS A 205 -7.87 4.28 14.15
CA LYS A 205 -6.74 5.07 13.63
C LYS A 205 -6.10 4.48 12.38
N VAL A 206 -5.91 3.15 12.34
CA VAL A 206 -5.25 2.47 11.23
C VAL A 206 -5.97 2.74 9.91
N ARG A 207 -5.20 3.06 8.87
CA ARG A 207 -5.74 3.33 7.53
C ARG A 207 -5.76 2.05 6.71
N ILE A 208 -6.88 1.78 6.07
CA ILE A 208 -7.04 0.62 5.19
C ILE A 208 -7.42 1.07 3.78
N GLN A 209 -6.52 0.82 2.84
CA GLN A 209 -6.64 1.10 1.42
C GLN A 209 -7.34 -0.03 0.68
N TYR A 210 -7.98 0.31 -0.43
CA TYR A 210 -8.41 -0.64 -1.45
C TYR A 210 -7.42 -0.68 -2.63
N GLY A 211 -6.93 -1.87 -2.99
CA GLY A 211 -5.94 -2.09 -4.06
C GLY A 211 -6.49 -2.73 -5.34
N GLY A 212 -7.78 -3.04 -5.41
CA GLY A 212 -8.38 -3.78 -6.54
C GLY A 212 -8.80 -2.91 -7.72
N SER A 213 -7.87 -2.53 -8.60
CA SER A 213 -8.18 -1.79 -9.84
C SER A 213 -8.96 -0.48 -9.64
N MET A 214 -8.69 0.24 -8.54
CA MET A 214 -9.20 1.61 -8.32
C MET A 214 -8.64 2.56 -9.40
N ASN A 215 -9.51 3.41 -9.94
CA ASN A 215 -9.22 4.31 -11.06
C ASN A 215 -10.18 5.52 -11.04
N PRO A 216 -10.00 6.53 -11.91
CA PRO A 216 -10.82 7.75 -11.89
C PRO A 216 -12.33 7.52 -12.01
N LYS A 217 -12.76 6.40 -12.59
CA LYS A 217 -14.20 6.13 -12.82
C LYS A 217 -14.91 5.59 -11.58
N ASN A 218 -14.19 4.94 -10.66
CA ASN A 218 -14.78 4.27 -9.48
C ASN A 218 -14.30 4.84 -8.14
N VAL A 219 -13.26 5.67 -8.11
CA VAL A 219 -12.68 6.20 -6.86
C VAL A 219 -13.72 6.88 -5.97
N LYS A 220 -14.66 7.63 -6.53
CA LYS A 220 -15.66 8.37 -5.76
C LYS A 220 -16.59 7.44 -4.97
N GLY A 221 -16.99 6.32 -5.56
CA GLY A 221 -17.84 5.33 -4.91
C GLY A 221 -17.09 4.59 -3.80
N LEU A 222 -15.88 4.13 -4.10
CA LEU A 222 -15.00 3.47 -3.12
C LEU A 222 -14.65 4.39 -1.94
N MET A 223 -14.29 5.65 -2.18
CA MET A 223 -13.92 6.61 -1.12
C MET A 223 -15.12 7.11 -0.32
N ALA A 224 -16.36 6.87 -0.77
CA ALA A 224 -17.56 7.17 0.00
C ALA A 224 -17.87 6.08 1.04
N GLN A 225 -17.22 4.91 0.96
CA GLN A 225 -17.41 3.80 1.87
C GLN A 225 -16.75 4.08 3.23
N PRO A 226 -17.42 3.79 4.36
CA PRO A 226 -16.97 4.21 5.69
C PRO A 226 -15.69 3.52 6.17
N GLU A 227 -15.39 2.33 5.65
CA GLU A 227 -14.22 1.55 6.04
C GLU A 227 -12.99 1.83 5.15
N ILE A 228 -13.16 2.50 4.01
CA ILE A 228 -12.11 2.70 3.00
C ILE A 228 -11.41 4.04 3.22
N ASP A 229 -10.11 3.99 3.49
CA ASP A 229 -9.29 5.15 3.83
C ASP A 229 -8.32 5.58 2.71
N GLY A 230 -8.51 5.06 1.50
CA GLY A 230 -7.66 5.36 0.37
C GLY A 230 -7.48 4.21 -0.60
N GLY A 231 -6.40 4.26 -1.38
CA GLY A 231 -6.14 3.26 -2.42
C GLY A 231 -4.66 3.02 -2.69
N LEU A 232 -4.36 1.76 -3.03
CA LEU A 232 -3.07 1.34 -3.57
C LEU A 232 -3.23 1.13 -5.09
N ILE A 233 -2.86 2.14 -5.87
CA ILE A 233 -3.23 2.31 -7.26
C ILE A 233 -2.16 1.71 -8.17
N GLY A 234 -2.53 0.68 -8.95
CA GLY A 234 -1.66 0.08 -9.98
C GLY A 234 -1.59 0.94 -11.25
N GLY A 235 -2.10 0.41 -12.37
CA GLY A 235 -1.92 1.02 -13.70
C GLY A 235 -2.37 2.48 -13.84
N ALA A 236 -3.41 2.92 -13.13
CA ALA A 236 -3.85 4.32 -13.15
C ALA A 236 -2.84 5.30 -12.52
N SER A 237 -1.85 4.80 -11.76
CA SER A 237 -0.77 5.62 -11.19
C SER A 237 0.37 5.92 -12.17
N LEU A 238 0.38 5.28 -13.35
CA LEU A 238 1.46 5.43 -14.36
C LEU A 238 1.28 6.64 -15.29
N LYS A 239 0.22 7.42 -15.10
CA LYS A 239 -0.10 8.65 -15.83
C LYS A 239 -0.50 9.73 -14.83
N ALA A 240 0.12 10.90 -14.90
CA ALA A 240 -0.12 11.99 -13.95
C ALA A 240 -1.59 12.44 -13.93
N ALA A 241 -2.22 12.55 -15.10
CA ALA A 241 -3.63 12.91 -15.23
C ALA A 241 -4.55 11.92 -14.50
N ASP A 242 -4.45 10.63 -14.80
CA ASP A 242 -5.30 9.60 -14.17
C ASP A 242 -5.06 9.54 -12.66
N PHE A 243 -3.81 9.55 -12.22
CA PHE A 243 -3.48 9.49 -10.80
C PHE A 243 -3.99 10.73 -10.04
N SER A 244 -3.87 11.92 -10.62
CA SER A 244 -4.35 13.16 -10.01
C SER A 244 -5.87 13.18 -9.81
N LEU A 245 -6.64 12.54 -10.69
CA LEU A 245 -8.09 12.39 -10.52
C LEU A 245 -8.45 11.44 -9.37
N VAL A 246 -7.64 10.41 -9.13
CA VAL A 246 -7.80 9.52 -7.96
C VAL A 246 -7.39 10.23 -6.67
N VAL A 247 -6.32 11.03 -6.70
CA VAL A 247 -5.86 11.83 -5.56
C VAL A 247 -6.90 12.89 -5.16
N ASN A 248 -7.49 13.57 -6.15
CA ASN A 248 -8.51 14.59 -5.96
C ASN A 248 -9.94 14.00 -6.07
N TYR A 249 -10.17 12.81 -5.51
CA TYR A 249 -11.47 12.10 -5.59
C TYR A 249 -12.67 12.88 -5.03
N ASP A 250 -12.40 13.93 -4.25
CA ASP A 250 -13.36 14.81 -3.59
C ASP A 250 -13.66 16.11 -4.37
N LYS A 251 -13.02 16.30 -5.54
CA LYS A 251 -13.25 17.44 -6.45
C LYS A 251 -14.01 17.02 -7.70
#